data_AF-A0A5Q2MG57-F1
#
_entry.id   AF-A0A5Q2MG57-F1
#
_cell.length_a   1.000
_cell.length_b   1.000
_cell.length_c   1.000
_cell.angle_alpha   90.00
_cell.angle_beta   90.00
_cell.angle_gamma   90.00
#
_symmetry.space_group_name_H-M   'P 1'
#
loop_
_entity.id
_entity.type
_entity.pdbx_description
1 polymer ?
#
loop_
_entity_poly.entity_id
_entity_poly.type
_entity_poly.pdbx_seq_one_letter_code
_entity_poly.pdbx_strand_id
1 'polypeptide(L)'
;MPRRVTTSSGGGKRPTMPGADELFRATAKTPPVETSEPEPQIEPEPVVAASGRVKHDEKMTVYVTSAELLAVEQARLVLRGQLGRSVDRGRFVRAALAVALEDLDARGTQSDVARRLSES
;
A
#
# COMPACT_ATOMS: atom_id res chain seq x y z
N MET A 1 0.94 -40.60 52.80
CA MET A 1 1.44 -39.23 53.05
C MET A 1 2.31 -38.78 51.87
N PRO A 2 1.77 -38.08 50.85
CA PRO A 2 2.60 -37.58 49.76
C PRO A 2 3.27 -36.23 50.12
N ARG A 3 4.60 -36.18 49.96
CA ARG A 3 5.46 -35.01 50.21
C ARG A 3 5.21 -33.91 49.16
N ARG A 4 5.00 -32.67 49.64
CA ARG A 4 4.89 -31.44 48.85
C ARG A 4 6.26 -31.06 48.29
N VAL A 5 6.37 -30.98 46.96
CA VAL A 5 7.55 -30.42 46.26
C VAL A 5 7.41 -28.90 46.23
N THR A 6 8.36 -28.18 46.81
CA THR A 6 8.49 -26.73 46.66
C THR A 6 9.41 -26.46 45.48
N THR A 7 8.93 -25.80 44.43
CA THR A 7 9.78 -25.25 43.37
C THR A 7 10.29 -23.87 43.78
N SER A 8 11.61 -23.71 43.74
CA SER A 8 12.32 -22.49 44.11
C SER A 8 12.05 -21.37 43.11
N SER A 9 11.70 -20.20 43.64
CA SER A 9 11.71 -18.91 42.95
C SER A 9 13.13 -18.57 42.48
N GLY A 10 13.38 -18.75 41.18
CA GLY A 10 14.60 -18.30 40.50
C GLY A 10 14.32 -16.98 39.80
N GLY A 11 14.94 -15.90 40.29
CA GLY A 11 14.79 -14.55 39.78
C GLY A 11 15.29 -14.39 38.35
N GLY A 12 14.36 -14.15 37.43
CA GLY A 12 14.63 -13.53 36.15
C GLY A 12 13.81 -12.25 36.06
N LYS A 13 14.47 -11.08 35.97
CA LYS A 13 13.78 -9.82 35.66
C LYS A 13 13.22 -9.95 34.24
N ARG A 14 11.94 -10.32 34.12
CA ARG A 14 11.24 -10.26 32.84
C ARG A 14 11.07 -8.78 32.49
N PRO A 15 11.54 -8.30 31.33
CA PRO A 15 11.22 -6.96 30.88
C PRO A 15 9.70 -6.86 30.77
N THR A 16 9.11 -5.86 31.43
CA THR A 16 7.69 -5.56 31.28
C THR A 16 7.48 -4.98 29.89
N MET A 17 6.75 -5.70 29.03
CA MET A 17 6.33 -5.14 27.75
C MET A 17 5.20 -4.13 27.99
N PRO A 18 5.24 -2.96 27.31
CA PRO A 18 4.18 -1.98 27.41
C PRO A 18 2.84 -2.60 27.00
N GLY A 19 1.79 -2.31 27.76
CA GLY A 19 0.44 -2.80 27.49
C GLY A 19 -0.13 -2.22 26.19
N ALA A 20 -1.15 -2.86 25.63
CA ALA A 20 -1.82 -2.36 24.42
C ALA A 20 -2.32 -0.92 24.61
N ASP A 21 -2.79 -0.58 25.81
CA ASP A 21 -3.25 0.77 26.15
C ASP A 21 -2.15 1.84 26.08
N GLU A 22 -0.88 1.46 26.24
CA GLU A 22 0.28 2.36 26.08
C GLU A 22 0.66 2.53 24.60
N LEU A 23 0.48 1.48 23.79
CA LEU A 23 0.74 1.51 22.34
C LEU A 23 -0.30 2.36 21.58
N PHE A 24 -1.54 2.37 22.07
CA PHE A 24 -2.64 3.11 21.45
C PHE A 24 -3.02 4.38 22.21
N ARG A 25 -2.17 4.84 23.15
CA ARG A 25 -2.37 6.13 23.80
C ARG A 25 -2.17 7.22 22.76
N ALA A 26 -3.28 7.68 22.18
CA ALA A 26 -3.33 8.95 21.49
C ALA A 26 -2.70 9.99 22.42
N THR A 27 -1.71 10.73 21.92
CA THR A 27 -1.10 11.88 22.60
C THR A 27 -2.19 12.91 22.83
N ALA A 28 -2.97 12.72 23.89
CA ALA A 28 -3.91 13.70 24.40
C ALA A 28 -3.07 14.87 24.90
N LYS A 29 -2.94 15.84 23.99
CA LYS A 29 -2.54 17.23 24.18
C LYS A 29 -2.53 17.63 25.65
N THR A 30 -1.33 17.63 26.24
CA THR A 30 -1.03 18.31 27.51
C THR A 30 -1.52 19.76 27.39
N PRO A 31 -2.25 20.31 28.38
CA PRO A 31 -2.60 21.73 28.36
C PRO A 31 -1.32 22.58 28.44
N PRO A 32 -1.25 23.73 27.73
CA PRO A 32 -0.01 24.49 27.63
C PRO A 32 0.37 25.08 28.99
N VAL A 33 1.60 24.80 29.44
CA VAL A 33 2.29 25.66 30.41
C VAL A 33 2.88 26.80 29.61
N GLU A 34 2.43 28.02 29.87
CA GLU A 34 3.01 29.24 29.30
C GLU A 34 4.46 29.38 29.79
N THR A 35 5.40 29.15 28.88
CA THR A 35 6.78 29.62 29.01
C THR A 35 7.20 30.07 27.62
N SER A 36 7.36 31.38 27.50
CA SER A 36 7.79 32.08 26.30
C SER A 36 9.28 31.83 26.04
N GLU A 37 9.57 31.02 25.02
CA GLU A 37 10.87 30.88 24.35
C GLU A 37 10.64 30.81 22.81
N PRO A 38 11.62 31.24 22.00
CA PRO A 38 11.38 31.69 20.62
C PRO A 38 11.14 30.53 19.64
N GLU A 39 10.19 30.73 18.72
CA GLU A 39 9.78 29.77 17.68
C GLU A 39 10.94 29.41 16.73
N PRO A 40 11.22 28.11 16.51
CA PRO A 40 12.00 27.68 15.36
C PRO A 40 11.14 27.81 14.09
N GLN A 41 11.64 28.55 13.11
CA GLN A 41 11.05 28.67 11.78
C GLN A 41 11.09 27.30 11.09
N ILE A 42 9.95 26.61 11.07
CA ILE A 42 9.77 25.39 10.29
C ILE A 42 9.51 25.83 8.84
N GLU A 43 10.52 25.72 7.98
CA GLU A 43 10.33 25.79 6.53
C GLU A 43 9.26 24.74 6.13
N PRO A 44 8.23 25.13 5.37
CA PRO A 44 7.20 24.18 4.96
C PRO A 44 7.83 23.17 3.99
N GLU A 45 7.96 21.92 4.44
CA GLU A 45 8.30 20.82 3.55
C GLU A 45 7.36 20.80 2.34
N PRO A 46 7.85 20.49 1.13
CA PRO A 46 7.04 20.49 -0.07
C PRO A 46 5.91 19.47 0.10
N VAL A 47 4.68 19.98 0.23
CA VAL A 47 3.45 19.20 0.16
C VAL A 47 3.47 18.42 -1.16
N VAL A 48 3.82 17.15 -1.07
CA VAL A 48 3.83 16.23 -2.22
C VAL A 48 2.40 16.18 -2.74
N ALA A 49 2.14 16.86 -3.85
CA ALA A 49 0.81 16.96 -4.43
C ALA A 49 0.28 15.54 -4.65
N ALA A 50 -0.73 15.16 -3.85
CA ALA A 50 -1.37 13.87 -3.98
C ALA A 50 -1.97 13.80 -5.39
N SER A 51 -1.36 12.98 -6.27
CA SER A 51 -1.80 12.85 -7.66
C SER A 51 -3.30 12.60 -7.67
N GLY A 52 -4.08 13.53 -8.25
CA GLY A 52 -5.53 13.56 -8.17
C GLY A 52 -6.15 12.19 -8.41
N ARG A 53 -6.96 11.74 -7.45
CA ARG A 53 -7.73 10.50 -7.58
C ARG A 53 -8.83 10.76 -8.63
N VAL A 54 -8.64 10.23 -9.84
CA VAL A 54 -9.65 10.26 -10.89
C VAL A 54 -10.83 9.37 -10.45
N LYS A 55 -12.04 9.94 -10.46
CA LYS A 55 -13.28 9.19 -10.19
C LYS A 55 -13.63 8.35 -11.43
N HIS A 56 -13.92 7.07 -11.22
CA HIS A 56 -14.47 6.16 -12.24
C HIS A 56 -15.87 5.76 -11.78
N ASP A 57 -16.87 6.02 -12.61
CA ASP A 57 -18.27 5.79 -12.24
C ASP A 57 -18.73 4.35 -12.54
N GLU A 58 -18.02 3.67 -13.45
CA GLU A 58 -18.30 2.29 -13.84
C GLU A 58 -17.22 1.32 -13.35
N LYS A 59 -17.63 0.07 -13.07
CA LYS A 59 -16.75 -1.00 -12.60
C LYS A 59 -16.89 -2.24 -13.47
N MET A 60 -15.76 -2.72 -13.99
CA MET A 60 -15.60 -4.04 -14.59
C MET A 60 -14.88 -4.98 -13.60
N THR A 61 -15.28 -6.25 -13.53
CA THR A 61 -14.62 -7.27 -12.71
C THR A 61 -14.18 -8.42 -13.61
N VAL A 62 -12.95 -8.90 -13.44
CA VAL A 62 -12.37 -9.98 -14.25
C VAL A 62 -11.76 -11.02 -13.32
N TYR A 63 -12.00 -12.29 -13.61
CA TYR A 63 -11.32 -13.40 -12.95
C TYR A 63 -10.00 -13.68 -13.66
N VAL A 64 -8.94 -13.84 -12.89
CA VAL A 64 -7.60 -14.16 -13.38
C VAL A 64 -7.04 -15.32 -12.59
N THR A 65 -6.16 -16.09 -13.22
CA THR A 65 -5.40 -17.13 -12.54
C THR A 65 -4.39 -16.52 -11.57
N SER A 66 -3.91 -17.34 -10.61
CA SER A 66 -2.87 -16.90 -9.67
C SER A 66 -1.58 -16.47 -10.38
N ALA A 67 -1.23 -17.14 -11.49
CA ALA A 67 -0.05 -16.82 -12.28
C ALA A 67 -0.16 -15.45 -12.95
N GLU A 68 -1.32 -15.13 -13.53
CA GLU A 68 -1.58 -13.82 -14.15
C GLU A 68 -1.60 -12.70 -13.11
N LEU A 69 -2.23 -12.92 -11.95
CA LEU A 69 -2.22 -11.93 -10.87
C LEU A 69 -0.78 -11.63 -10.41
N LEU A 70 0.04 -12.67 -10.25
CA LEU A 70 1.44 -12.51 -9.87
C LEU A 70 2.24 -11.73 -10.93
N ALA A 71 2.03 -12.02 -12.21
CA ALA A 71 2.66 -11.28 -13.30
C ALA A 71 2.28 -9.78 -13.28
N VAL A 72 1.02 -9.45 -12.99
CA VAL A 72 0.55 -8.06 -12.84
C VAL A 72 1.23 -7.37 -11.66
N GLU A 73 1.31 -8.02 -10.49
CA GLU A 73 1.97 -7.43 -9.32
C GLU A 73 3.46 -7.19 -9.54
N GLN A 74 4.16 -8.12 -10.20
CA GLN A 74 5.56 -7.95 -10.58
C GLN A 74 5.76 -6.77 -11.53
N ALA A 75 4.95 -6.69 -12.60
CA ALA A 75 5.00 -5.57 -13.55
C ALA A 75 4.79 -4.22 -12.86
N ARG A 76 3.85 -4.15 -11.91
CA ARG A 76 3.60 -2.93 -11.11
C ARG A 76 4.81 -2.51 -10.27
N LEU A 77 5.51 -3.47 -9.65
CA LEU A 77 6.72 -3.16 -8.87
C LEU A 77 7.85 -2.65 -9.76
N VAL A 78 8.04 -3.26 -10.94
CA VAL A 78 9.02 -2.80 -11.94
C VAL A 78 8.72 -1.37 -12.36
N LEU A 79 7.47 -1.08 -12.76
CA LEU A 79 7.06 0.26 -13.18
C LEU A 79 7.19 1.29 -12.06
N ARG A 80 6.90 0.92 -10.80
CA ARG A 80 7.12 1.82 -9.65
C ARG A 80 8.59 2.18 -9.50
N GLY A 81 9.50 1.20 -9.65
CA GLY A 81 10.94 1.43 -9.58
C GLY A 81 11.44 2.35 -10.70
N GLN A 82 10.91 2.19 -11.91
CA GLN A 82 11.30 2.98 -13.08
C GLN A 82 10.72 4.39 -13.10
N LEU A 83 9.44 4.54 -12.73
CA LEU A 83 8.72 5.82 -12.86
C LEU A 83 8.79 6.68 -11.59
N GLY A 84 9.31 6.15 -10.48
CA GLY A 84 9.37 6.84 -9.19
C GLY A 84 7.99 7.18 -8.60
N ARG A 85 6.92 6.55 -9.09
CA ARG A 85 5.52 6.83 -8.70
C ARG A 85 4.79 5.53 -8.41
N SER A 86 3.82 5.57 -7.48
CA SER A 86 3.00 4.40 -7.20
C SER A 86 2.08 4.07 -8.38
N VAL A 87 2.05 2.78 -8.74
CA VAL A 87 1.14 2.22 -9.74
C VAL A 87 0.24 1.21 -9.04
N ASP A 88 -1.03 1.53 -8.88
CA ASP A 88 -2.06 0.60 -8.41
C ASP A 88 -2.56 -0.31 -9.54
N ARG A 89 -3.33 -1.36 -9.18
CA ARG A 89 -3.86 -2.33 -10.16
C ARG A 89 -4.79 -1.66 -11.16
N GLY A 90 -5.68 -0.79 -10.69
CA GLY A 90 -6.65 -0.12 -11.54
C GLY A 90 -5.98 0.84 -12.53
N ARG A 91 -4.97 1.58 -12.09
CA ARG A 91 -4.16 2.43 -12.98
C ARG A 91 -3.40 1.60 -14.01
N PHE A 92 -2.79 0.48 -13.61
CA PHE A 92 -2.08 -0.41 -14.54
C PHE A 92 -3.01 -0.99 -15.61
N VAL A 93 -4.13 -1.58 -15.20
CA VAL A 93 -5.10 -2.21 -16.11
C VAL A 93 -5.73 -1.19 -17.06
N ARG A 94 -6.10 0.01 -16.57
CA ARG A 94 -6.64 1.07 -17.43
C ARG A 94 -5.62 1.56 -18.48
N ALA A 95 -4.34 1.68 -18.11
CA ALA A 95 -3.30 2.05 -19.07
C ALA A 95 -3.10 0.98 -20.14
N ALA A 96 -3.05 -0.30 -19.73
CA ALA A 96 -2.95 -1.42 -20.66
C ALA A 96 -4.15 -1.50 -21.62
N LEU A 97 -5.37 -1.28 -21.11
CA LEU A 97 -6.58 -1.21 -21.92
C LEU A 97 -6.55 -0.05 -22.91
N ALA A 98 -6.08 1.14 -22.50
CA ALA A 98 -5.96 2.27 -23.41
C ALA A 98 -5.03 1.97 -24.59
N VAL A 99 -3.86 1.37 -24.33
CA VAL A 99 -2.92 0.93 -25.38
C VAL A 99 -3.57 -0.09 -26.31
N ALA A 100 -4.28 -1.08 -25.74
CA ALA A 100 -4.98 -2.10 -26.51
C ALA A 100 -6.10 -1.53 -27.40
N LEU A 101 -6.85 -0.55 -26.90
CA LEU A 101 -7.93 0.11 -27.64
C LEU A 101 -7.40 1.01 -28.75
N GLU A 102 -6.33 1.76 -28.48
CA GLU A 102 -5.65 2.59 -29.49
C GLU A 102 -5.09 1.73 -30.63
N ASP A 103 -4.51 0.58 -30.28
CA ASP A 103 -4.02 -0.38 -31.26
C ASP A 103 -5.15 -0.98 -32.13
N LEU A 104 -6.27 -1.32 -31.50
CA LEU A 104 -7.46 -1.81 -32.17
C LEU A 104 -8.08 -0.74 -33.09
N ASP A 105 -8.13 0.51 -32.66
CA ASP A 105 -8.64 1.62 -33.47
C ASP A 105 -7.76 1.87 -34.70
N ALA A 106 -6.44 1.81 -34.51
CA ALA A 106 -5.47 2.03 -35.59
C ALA A 106 -5.39 0.88 -36.61
N ARG A 107 -5.47 -0.38 -36.16
CA ARG A 107 -5.20 -1.58 -36.99
C ARG A 107 -6.41 -2.47 -37.23
N GLY A 108 -7.53 -2.26 -36.54
CA GLY A 108 -8.71 -3.11 -36.61
C GLY A 108 -8.40 -4.57 -36.30
N THR A 109 -8.82 -5.47 -37.19
CA THR A 109 -8.63 -6.94 -37.03
C THR A 109 -7.16 -7.39 -37.09
N GLN A 110 -6.23 -6.50 -37.47
CA GLN A 110 -4.80 -6.77 -37.45
C GLN A 110 -4.12 -6.33 -36.13
N SER A 111 -4.88 -5.83 -35.16
CA SER A 111 -4.38 -5.49 -33.82
C SER A 111 -3.92 -6.72 -33.04
N ASP A 112 -3.04 -6.51 -32.07
CA ASP A 112 -2.51 -7.60 -31.27
C ASP A 112 -3.60 -8.29 -30.45
N VAL A 113 -4.59 -7.53 -29.98
CA VAL A 113 -5.75 -8.05 -29.25
C VAL A 113 -6.63 -8.89 -30.16
N ALA A 114 -6.96 -8.40 -31.37
CA ALA A 114 -7.79 -9.16 -32.31
C ALA A 114 -7.13 -10.49 -32.69
N ARG A 115 -5.82 -10.48 -32.95
CA ARG A 115 -5.07 -11.70 -33.26
C ARG A 115 -5.08 -12.69 -32.10
N ARG A 116 -4.82 -12.25 -30.86
CA ARG A 116 -4.86 -13.12 -29.67
C ARG A 116 -6.23 -13.78 -29.48
N LEU A 117 -7.30 -13.02 -29.66
CA LEU A 117 -8.67 -13.52 -29.52
C LEU A 117 -9.06 -14.49 -30.64
N SER A 118 -8.40 -14.44 -31.80
CA SER A 118 -8.60 -15.42 -32.88
C SER A 118 -7.84 -16.73 -32.68
N GLU A 119 -6.77 -16.70 -31.89
CA GLU A 119 -5.91 -17.84 -31.57
C GLU A 119 -6.33 -18.57 -30.29
N SER A 120 -7.31 -18.02 -29.55
CA SER A 120 -7.83 -18.55 -28.27
C SER A 120 -9.10 -19.38 -28.48
#